data_AF-A0A7G8FUP9-F1
#
_entry.id   AF-A0A7G8FUP9-F1
#
_cell.length_a   1.000
_cell.length_b   1.000
_cell.length_c   1.000
_cell.angle_alpha   90.00
_cell.angle_beta   90.00
_cell.angle_gamma   90.00
#
_symmetry.space_group_name_H-M   'P 1'
#
loop_
_entity.id
_entity.type
_entity.pdbx_description
1 polymer ?
#
loop_
_entity_poly.entity_id
_entity_poly.type
_entity_poly.pdbx_seq_one_letter_code
_entity_poly.pdbx_strand_id
1 'polypeptide(L)'
;MGGSSQAGCRVTGDGLLLEGEVVSEGGGFVSCRSPVYKPPLDLSDFRGLRLSLNGQGRSFKFAVACRDGVLGLTELIPGGLRWVSTVPTQTNGTTVVEIPFDQLKPVVRASPIKLPLRFDSSCITRLQLLHSRFGDDGEANPGYRSGSIQLLIRSIEAF
;
A
#
# COMPACT_ATOMS: atom_id res chain seq x y z
N MET A 1 -4.51 -8.22 9.44
CA MET A 1 -3.47 -8.63 10.40
C MET A 1 -2.82 -9.91 9.91
N GLY A 2 -1.57 -10.18 10.29
CA GLY A 2 -0.95 -11.49 10.08
C GLY A 2 0.15 -11.77 11.09
N GLY A 3 0.34 -13.06 11.40
CA GLY A 3 1.19 -13.47 12.51
C GLY A 3 0.66 -13.04 13.87
N SER A 4 1.59 -12.70 14.76
CA SER A 4 1.33 -12.21 16.12
C SER A 4 1.07 -10.70 16.19
N SER A 5 1.16 -9.97 15.07
CA SER A 5 0.92 -8.53 15.01
C SER A 5 -0.57 -8.21 15.04
N GLN A 6 -0.98 -7.16 15.76
CA GLN A 6 -2.37 -6.73 15.84
C GLN A 6 -2.52 -5.23 15.59
N ALA A 7 -3.47 -4.83 14.74
CA ALA A 7 -3.78 -3.42 14.49
C ALA A 7 -5.23 -3.24 14.00
N GLY A 8 -5.82 -2.11 14.34
CA GLY A 8 -7.14 -1.68 13.88
C GLY A 8 -7.07 -0.35 13.12
N CYS A 9 -8.00 -0.14 12.19
CA CYS A 9 -8.19 1.16 11.55
C CYS A 9 -9.49 1.81 12.05
N ARG A 10 -9.45 3.10 12.32
CA ARG A 10 -10.63 3.91 12.66
C ARG A 10 -10.58 5.29 12.00
N VAL A 11 -11.73 5.83 11.67
CA VAL A 11 -11.85 7.19 11.14
C VAL A 11 -11.79 8.20 12.29
N THR A 12 -11.11 9.31 12.07
CA THR A 12 -10.93 10.43 13.00
C THR A 12 -11.20 11.74 12.28
N GLY A 13 -11.26 12.87 13.00
CA GLY A 13 -11.38 14.19 12.38
C GLY A 13 -10.17 14.57 11.50
N ASP A 14 -9.03 13.93 11.72
CA ASP A 14 -7.78 14.18 10.98
C ASP A 14 -7.56 13.23 9.78
N GLY A 15 -8.39 12.20 9.62
CA GLY A 15 -8.23 11.14 8.63
C GLY A 15 -8.38 9.73 9.20
N LEU A 16 -7.85 8.71 8.50
CA LEU A 16 -7.89 7.31 8.92
C LEU A 16 -6.67 6.97 9.76
N LEU A 17 -6.88 6.60 11.02
CA LEU A 17 -5.83 6.15 11.92
C LEU A 17 -5.76 4.62 11.93
N LEU A 18 -4.60 4.07 11.60
CA LEU A 18 -4.21 2.73 11.96
C LEU A 18 -3.38 2.79 13.24
N GLU A 19 -3.73 1.98 14.24
CA GLU A 19 -2.95 1.84 15.47
C GLU A 19 -2.90 0.38 15.94
N GLY A 20 -1.80 0.01 16.60
CA GLY A 20 -1.60 -1.35 17.09
C GLY A 20 -0.16 -1.64 17.48
N GLU A 21 0.19 -2.92 17.39
CA GLU A 21 1.47 -3.50 17.78
C GLU A 21 2.02 -4.38 16.65
N VAL A 22 3.28 -4.12 16.26
CA VAL A 22 4.01 -4.92 15.27
C VAL A 22 4.95 -5.88 16.01
N VAL A 23 4.71 -7.18 15.86
CA VAL A 23 5.54 -8.25 16.43
C VAL A 23 6.34 -8.89 15.31
N SER A 24 7.67 -8.89 15.44
CA SER A 24 8.58 -9.42 14.40
C SER A 24 8.38 -10.91 14.15
N GLU A 25 8.12 -11.67 15.21
CA GLU A 25 7.84 -13.10 15.15
C GLU A 25 6.50 -13.36 14.45
N GLY A 26 6.47 -14.42 13.63
CA GLY A 26 5.24 -14.88 12.97
C GLY A 26 4.76 -14.02 11.79
N GLY A 27 5.48 -12.98 11.38
CA GLY A 27 5.19 -12.27 10.12
C GLY A 27 5.61 -10.80 10.09
N GLY A 28 5.69 -10.13 11.23
CA GLY A 28 6.25 -8.78 11.31
C GLY A 28 5.51 -7.75 10.44
N PHE A 29 4.17 -7.77 10.42
CA PHE A 29 3.44 -6.81 9.59
C PHE A 29 2.07 -6.38 10.11
N VAL A 30 1.72 -5.14 9.78
CA VAL A 30 0.36 -4.59 9.91
C VAL A 30 -0.02 -3.86 8.63
N SER A 31 -1.31 -3.83 8.30
CA SER A 31 -1.77 -3.09 7.13
C SER A 31 -3.16 -2.52 7.31
N CYS A 32 -3.41 -1.40 6.63
CA CYS A 32 -4.75 -0.88 6.40
C CYS A 32 -5.09 -1.09 4.92
N ARG A 33 -6.27 -1.64 4.65
CA ARG A 33 -6.68 -2.04 3.31
C ARG A 33 -8.11 -1.60 3.07
N SER A 34 -8.37 -0.97 1.94
CA SER A 34 -9.73 -0.57 1.58
C SER A 34 -10.63 -1.79 1.36
N PRO A 35 -11.96 -1.62 1.42
CA PRO A 35 -12.90 -2.52 0.78
C PRO A 35 -12.58 -2.69 -0.72
N VAL A 36 -13.18 -3.70 -1.36
CA VAL A 36 -13.14 -3.78 -2.83
C VAL A 36 -14.04 -2.69 -3.38
N TYR A 37 -13.51 -1.88 -4.29
CA TYR A 37 -14.31 -0.93 -5.05
C TYR A 37 -15.13 -1.68 -6.10
N LYS A 38 -16.45 -1.46 -6.05
CA LYS A 38 -17.42 -1.97 -7.01
C LYS A 38 -18.43 -0.84 -7.31
N PRO A 39 -18.37 -0.20 -8.50
CA PRO A 39 -17.43 -0.45 -9.61
C PRO A 39 -15.97 -0.12 -9.25
N PRO A 40 -14.98 -0.58 -10.05
CA PRO A 40 -13.60 -0.10 -9.93
C PRO A 40 -13.54 1.43 -10.03
N LEU A 41 -12.58 2.02 -9.33
CA LEU A 41 -12.28 3.44 -9.40
C LEU A 41 -11.53 3.74 -10.70
N ASP A 42 -12.07 4.66 -11.48
CA ASP A 42 -11.46 5.17 -12.71
C ASP A 42 -10.73 6.47 -12.42
N LEU A 43 -9.40 6.45 -12.53
CA LEU A 43 -8.51 7.61 -12.41
C LEU A 43 -7.71 7.82 -13.71
N SER A 44 -8.26 7.46 -14.87
CA SER A 44 -7.61 7.62 -16.18
C SER A 44 -7.26 9.07 -16.52
N ASP A 45 -8.01 10.04 -15.99
CA ASP A 45 -7.76 11.48 -16.15
C ASP A 45 -6.59 12.01 -15.30
N PHE A 46 -5.99 11.18 -14.45
CA PHE A 46 -4.94 11.58 -13.50
C PHE A 46 -3.61 10.87 -13.79
N ARG A 47 -2.51 11.48 -13.35
CA ARG A 47 -1.15 10.93 -13.51
C ARG A 47 -0.65 10.19 -12.27
N GLY A 48 -1.28 10.36 -11.11
CA GLY A 48 -0.88 9.65 -9.91
C GLY A 48 -1.76 9.86 -8.68
N LEU A 49 -1.26 9.35 -7.54
CA LEU A 49 -1.88 9.52 -6.23
C LEU A 49 -0.92 10.24 -5.27
N ARG A 50 -1.41 11.28 -4.60
CA ARG A 50 -0.71 12.01 -3.54
C ARG A 50 -1.22 11.50 -2.19
N LEU A 51 -0.30 11.06 -1.35
CA LEU A 51 -0.59 10.57 0.00
C LEU A 51 -0.06 11.58 1.02
N SER A 52 -0.90 11.97 1.98
CA SER A 52 -0.51 12.79 3.13
C SER A 52 -0.59 11.95 4.40
N LEU A 53 0.55 11.61 5.01
CA LEU A 53 0.65 10.60 6.06
C LEU A 53 1.50 11.07 7.26
N ASN A 54 1.12 10.66 8.47
CA ASN A 54 2.03 10.66 9.63
C ASN A 54 2.37 9.21 9.98
N GLY A 55 3.57 8.76 9.62
CA GLY A 55 4.03 7.37 9.81
C GLY A 55 5.14 7.19 10.83
N GLN A 56 5.47 8.24 11.58
CA GLN A 56 6.47 8.25 12.64
C GLN A 56 7.89 7.84 12.19
N GLY A 57 8.29 8.02 10.94
CA GLY A 57 9.61 7.61 10.46
C GLY A 57 9.69 6.16 9.98
N ARG A 58 8.54 5.47 9.90
CA ARG A 58 8.45 4.14 9.28
C ARG A 58 8.34 4.28 7.77
N SER A 59 8.73 3.23 7.06
CA SER A 59 8.47 3.09 5.63
C SER A 59 7.35 2.09 5.39
N PHE A 60 6.46 2.42 4.47
CA PHE A 60 5.26 1.64 4.13
C PHE A 60 5.31 1.23 2.67
N LYS A 61 4.81 0.03 2.38
CA LYS A 61 4.47 -0.37 1.02
C LYS A 61 3.06 0.10 0.71
N PHE A 62 2.93 0.98 -0.28
CA PHE A 62 1.67 1.27 -0.92
C PHE A 62 1.42 0.22 -2.00
N ALA A 63 0.24 -0.41 -1.98
CA ALA A 63 -0.13 -1.43 -2.93
C ALA A 63 -1.52 -1.15 -3.52
N VAL A 64 -1.59 -1.13 -4.84
CA VAL A 64 -2.79 -0.95 -5.63
C VAL A 64 -3.13 -2.28 -6.32
N ALA A 65 -4.39 -2.71 -6.24
CA ALA A 65 -4.90 -3.68 -7.22
C ALA A 65 -5.64 -2.94 -8.31
N CYS A 66 -5.38 -3.36 -9.54
CA CYS A 66 -6.24 -3.08 -10.68
C CYS A 66 -6.91 -4.36 -11.15
N ARG A 67 -8.09 -4.22 -11.74
CA ARG A 67 -8.69 -5.32 -12.51
C ARG A 67 -7.98 -5.36 -13.85
N ASP A 68 -7.23 -6.41 -14.12
CA ASP A 68 -6.48 -6.43 -15.38
C ASP A 68 -7.43 -6.61 -16.58
N GLY A 69 -7.22 -5.77 -17.60
CA GLY A 69 -7.99 -5.76 -18.86
C GLY A 69 -7.79 -7.02 -19.74
N VAL A 70 -6.86 -7.90 -19.38
CA VAL A 70 -6.67 -9.20 -20.06
C VAL A 70 -7.52 -10.27 -19.37
N LEU A 71 -8.83 -10.29 -19.69
CA LEU A 71 -9.76 -11.40 -19.40
C LEU A 71 -9.84 -11.86 -17.91
N GLY A 72 -9.40 -11.06 -16.93
CA GLY A 72 -9.39 -11.47 -15.53
C GLY A 72 -8.39 -12.60 -15.19
N LEU A 73 -7.43 -12.88 -16.08
CA LEU A 73 -6.47 -13.98 -15.91
C LEU A 73 -5.54 -13.79 -14.69
N THR A 74 -5.41 -12.58 -14.17
CA THR A 74 -4.60 -12.32 -12.97
C THR A 74 -5.37 -12.52 -11.67
N GLU A 75 -6.70 -12.58 -11.71
CA GLU A 75 -7.48 -13.10 -10.58
C GLU A 75 -7.28 -14.61 -10.42
N LEU A 76 -6.88 -15.32 -11.49
CA LEU A 76 -6.46 -16.71 -11.45
C LEU A 76 -5.01 -16.88 -10.96
N ILE A 77 -4.20 -15.80 -10.89
CA ILE A 77 -2.86 -15.87 -10.29
C ILE A 77 -3.03 -15.94 -8.78
N PRO A 78 -2.63 -17.03 -8.12
CA PRO A 78 -2.71 -17.12 -6.68
C PRO A 78 -1.85 -15.99 -6.04
N GLY A 79 -2.49 -15.09 -5.30
CA GLY A 79 -1.87 -13.90 -4.71
C GLY A 79 -2.13 -12.57 -5.46
N GLY A 80 -2.57 -12.63 -6.73
CA GLY A 80 -2.95 -11.50 -7.57
C GLY A 80 -1.81 -10.54 -7.94
N LEU A 81 -1.94 -9.87 -9.08
CA LEU A 81 -1.05 -8.77 -9.46
C LEU A 81 -1.27 -7.58 -8.52
N ARG A 82 -0.18 -6.99 -8.03
CA ARG A 82 -0.18 -5.75 -7.26
C ARG A 82 0.79 -4.77 -7.86
N TRP A 83 0.40 -3.50 -7.84
CA TRP A 83 1.21 -2.37 -8.26
C TRP A 83 1.67 -1.65 -7.01
N VAL A 84 2.98 -1.61 -6.78
CA VAL A 84 3.54 -1.20 -5.49
C VAL A 84 4.50 -0.04 -5.63
N SER A 85 4.56 0.76 -4.56
CA SER A 85 5.58 1.78 -4.34
C SER A 85 5.93 1.85 -2.86
N THR A 86 7.15 2.29 -2.57
CA THR A 86 7.63 2.49 -1.20
C THR A 86 7.39 3.94 -0.77
N VAL A 87 6.81 4.11 0.42
CA VAL A 87 6.41 5.39 1.00
C VAL A 87 7.18 5.59 2.32
N PRO A 88 8.35 6.26 2.28
CA PRO A 88 9.04 6.66 3.49
C PRO A 88 8.25 7.77 4.19
N THR A 89 8.31 7.84 5.52
CA THR A 89 7.70 8.93 6.29
C THR A 89 8.72 9.63 7.16
N GLN A 90 8.45 10.89 7.50
CA GLN A 90 9.23 11.66 8.47
C GLN A 90 8.94 11.16 9.89
N THR A 91 9.93 11.28 10.78
CA THR A 91 9.79 10.92 12.21
C THR A 91 8.66 11.69 12.88
N ASN A 92 8.54 12.98 12.55
CA ASN A 92 7.53 13.88 13.10
C ASN A 92 6.83 14.63 11.95
N GLY A 93 5.55 14.93 12.13
CA GLY A 93 4.78 15.73 11.17
C GLY A 93 4.20 14.93 10.00
N THR A 94 3.67 15.67 9.02
CA THR A 94 3.00 15.12 7.84
C THR A 94 4.02 14.96 6.71
N THR A 95 4.09 13.76 6.16
CA THR A 95 4.81 13.46 4.93
C THR A 95 3.84 13.53 3.77
N VAL A 96 4.17 14.29 2.72
CA VAL A 96 3.44 14.30 1.47
C VAL A 96 4.28 13.57 0.43
N VAL A 97 3.73 12.51 -0.17
CA VAL A 97 4.40 11.71 -1.20
C VAL A 97 3.50 11.65 -2.43
N GLU A 98 4.05 12.03 -3.57
CA GLU A 98 3.42 11.80 -4.87
C GLU A 98 3.88 10.46 -5.44
N ILE A 99 2.93 9.64 -5.85
CA ILE A 99 3.16 8.34 -6.47
C ILE A 99 2.60 8.40 -7.90
N PRO A 100 3.43 8.77 -8.89
CA PRO A 100 3.07 8.68 -10.29
C PRO A 100 2.73 7.23 -10.68
N PHE A 101 1.72 7.06 -11.52
CA PHE A 101 1.26 5.74 -11.97
C PHE A 101 2.31 4.98 -12.79
N ASP A 102 3.17 5.69 -13.52
CA ASP A 102 4.27 5.13 -14.30
C ASP A 102 5.46 4.66 -13.43
N GLN A 103 5.48 5.01 -12.13
CA GLN A 103 6.48 4.55 -11.17
C GLN A 103 6.02 3.33 -10.35
N LEU A 104 4.76 2.92 -10.49
CA LEU A 104 4.27 1.72 -9.82
C LEU A 104 4.93 0.47 -10.40
N LYS A 105 5.43 -0.39 -9.53
CA LYS A 105 6.10 -1.63 -9.94
C LYS A 105 5.14 -2.82 -9.83
N PRO A 106 5.05 -3.69 -10.85
CA PRO A 106 4.23 -4.88 -10.79
C PRO A 106 4.89 -5.99 -9.96
N VAL A 107 4.16 -6.56 -9.00
CA VAL A 107 4.60 -7.68 -8.18
C VAL A 107 3.51 -8.74 -8.05
N VAL A 108 3.91 -10.01 -7.95
CA VAL A 108 3.04 -11.13 -7.55
C VAL A 108 3.64 -11.76 -6.31
N ARG A 109 2.87 -11.81 -5.22
CA ARG A 109 3.34 -12.32 -3.90
C ARG A 109 4.67 -11.71 -3.45
N ALA A 110 4.83 -10.39 -3.65
CA ALA A 110 6.05 -9.63 -3.37
C ALA A 110 7.28 -9.97 -4.25
N SER A 111 7.11 -10.79 -5.30
CA SER A 111 8.15 -11.01 -6.31
C SER A 111 7.95 -10.04 -7.48
N PRO A 112 8.98 -9.25 -7.86
CA PRO A 112 8.93 -8.38 -9.03
C PRO A 112 8.65 -9.14 -10.33
N ILE A 113 7.80 -8.57 -11.18
CA ILE A 113 7.54 -9.07 -12.53
C ILE A 113 8.50 -8.40 -13.52
N LYS A 114 9.17 -9.21 -14.35
CA LYS A 114 10.12 -8.73 -15.37
C LYS A 114 9.47 -8.39 -16.73
N LEU A 115 8.18 -8.70 -16.89
CA LEU A 115 7.43 -8.35 -18.10
C LEU A 115 7.09 -6.85 -18.12
N PRO A 116 7.06 -6.21 -19.30
CA PRO A 116 6.76 -4.78 -19.46
C PRO A 116 5.25 -4.51 -19.30
N LEU A 117 4.71 -4.78 -18.12
CA LEU A 117 3.33 -4.45 -17.78
C LEU A 117 3.22 -2.94 -17.52
N ARG A 118 2.06 -2.36 -17.87
CA ARG A 118 1.72 -0.98 -17.51
C ARG A 118 0.53 -0.97 -16.56
N PHE A 119 0.58 -0.05 -15.60
CA PHE A 119 -0.55 0.18 -14.71
C PHE A 119 -1.69 0.80 -15.51
N ASP A 120 -2.88 0.24 -15.37
CA ASP A 120 -4.11 0.80 -15.91
C ASP A 120 -4.78 1.59 -14.79
N SER A 121 -4.94 2.91 -14.93
CA SER A 121 -5.55 3.73 -13.87
C SER A 121 -7.08 3.72 -13.93
N SER A 122 -7.71 3.12 -14.95
CA SER A 122 -9.17 3.11 -15.11
C SER A 122 -9.86 1.98 -14.34
N CYS A 123 -9.10 1.09 -13.70
CA CYS A 123 -9.60 -0.18 -13.17
C CYS A 123 -9.28 -0.45 -11.69
N ILE A 124 -9.00 0.57 -10.89
CA ILE A 124 -8.49 0.39 -9.53
C ILE A 124 -9.55 -0.27 -8.64
N THR A 125 -9.24 -1.44 -8.08
CA THR A 125 -10.20 -2.19 -7.25
C THR A 125 -9.92 -2.09 -5.76
N ARG A 126 -8.70 -1.73 -5.35
CA ARG A 126 -8.32 -1.69 -3.94
C ARG A 126 -7.03 -0.93 -3.69
N LEU A 127 -6.95 -0.23 -2.56
CA LEU A 127 -5.74 0.37 -2.02
C LEU A 127 -5.33 -0.31 -0.71
N GLN A 128 -4.02 -0.36 -0.44
CA GLN A 128 -3.46 -0.88 0.79
C GLN A 128 -2.19 -0.13 1.16
N LEU A 129 -2.02 0.18 2.45
CA LEU A 129 -0.75 0.53 3.06
C LEU A 129 -0.33 -0.57 4.02
N LEU A 130 0.91 -1.01 3.91
CA LEU A 130 1.48 -2.13 4.66
C LEU A 130 2.80 -1.69 5.28
N HIS A 131 2.94 -1.85 6.59
CA HIS A 131 4.24 -1.86 7.25
C HIS A 131 4.65 -3.31 7.47
N SER A 132 5.74 -3.74 6.83
CA SER A 132 6.25 -5.10 6.91
C SER A 132 7.77 -5.12 6.94
N ARG A 133 8.34 -6.22 7.43
CA ARG A 133 9.78 -6.50 7.39
C ARG A 133 10.36 -6.47 5.97
N PHE A 134 9.56 -6.83 4.98
CA PHE A 134 9.95 -6.86 3.58
C PHE A 134 9.39 -5.67 2.79
N GLY A 135 10.24 -5.05 1.97
CA GLY A 135 9.95 -3.97 1.02
C GLY A 135 9.18 -4.43 -0.21
N ASP A 136 8.95 -3.52 -1.16
CA ASP A 136 8.16 -3.74 -2.39
C ASP A 136 8.77 -4.78 -3.33
N ASP A 137 10.09 -4.92 -3.32
CA ASP A 137 10.90 -5.87 -4.10
C ASP A 137 11.17 -7.22 -3.40
N GLY A 138 10.71 -7.38 -2.16
CA GLY A 138 10.99 -8.55 -1.33
C GLY A 138 12.25 -8.41 -0.46
N GLU A 139 13.01 -7.33 -0.61
CA GLU A 139 14.19 -7.03 0.21
C GLU A 139 13.82 -6.52 1.60
N ALA A 140 14.81 -6.30 2.47
CA ALA A 140 14.56 -5.73 3.80
C ALA A 140 14.00 -4.29 3.68
N ASN A 141 12.92 -4.01 4.41
CA ASN A 141 12.39 -2.65 4.51
C ASN A 141 13.29 -1.83 5.46
N PRO A 142 14.03 -0.81 4.97
CA PRO A 142 14.97 -0.06 5.78
C PRO A 142 14.29 0.75 6.90
N GLY A 143 13.00 1.05 6.75
CA GLY A 143 12.19 1.73 7.77
C GLY A 143 11.45 0.78 8.70
N TYR A 144 11.73 -0.53 8.67
CA TYR A 144 11.06 -1.53 9.51
C TYR A 144 11.41 -1.36 10.98
N ARG A 145 10.39 -1.44 11.84
CA ARG A 145 10.57 -1.61 13.28
C ARG A 145 9.33 -2.23 13.92
N SER A 146 9.56 -3.21 14.78
CA SER A 146 8.55 -3.75 15.69
C SER A 146 8.15 -2.73 16.76
N GLY A 147 7.17 -3.08 17.58
CA GLY A 147 6.64 -2.22 18.63
C GLY A 147 5.34 -1.51 18.25
N SER A 148 4.93 -0.60 19.12
CA SER A 148 3.74 0.21 18.92
C SER A 148 3.83 1.03 17.63
N ILE A 149 2.74 1.03 16.88
CA ILE A 149 2.62 1.74 15.61
C ILE A 149 1.37 2.60 15.60
N GLN A 150 1.53 3.82 15.10
CA GLN A 150 0.44 4.64 14.62
C GLN A 150 0.77 5.15 13.22
N LEU A 151 -0.19 5.01 12.32
CA LEU A 151 -0.17 5.58 10.99
C LEU A 151 -1.45 6.38 10.81
N LEU A 152 -1.33 7.69 10.66
CA LEU A 152 -2.45 8.54 10.28
C LEU A 152 -2.39 8.80 8.77
N ILE A 153 -3.41 8.37 8.05
CA ILE A 153 -3.63 8.69 6.64
C ILE A 153 -4.56 9.90 6.61
N ARG A 154 -4.02 11.08 6.32
CA ARG A 154 -4.80 12.32 6.25
C ARG A 154 -5.58 12.42 4.96
N SER A 155 -4.92 12.16 3.83
CA SER A 155 -5.55 12.18 2.50
C SER A 155 -4.88 11.20 1.54
N ILE A 156 -5.67 10.76 0.56
CA ILE A 156 -5.24 10.11 -0.67
C ILE A 156 -5.97 10.85 -1.79
N GLU A 157 -5.24 11.58 -2.62
CA GLU A 157 -5.79 12.48 -3.63
C GLU A 157 -5.23 12.13 -5.01
N ALA A 158 -6.07 12.15 -6.05
CA ALA A 158 -5.59 12.01 -7.42
C ALA A 158 -5.07 13.37 -7.94
N PHE A 159 -4.02 13.36 -8.77
CA PHE A 159 -3.42 14.56 -9.36
C PHE A 159 -2.88 14.31 -10.77
#